data_AF-Q1PWF9-F1
#
_entry.id   AF-Q1PWF9-F1
#
_cell.length_a   1.000
_cell.length_b   1.000
_cell.length_c   1.000
_cell.angle_alpha   90.00
_cell.angle_beta   90.00
_cell.angle_gamma   90.00
#
_symmetry.space_group_name_H-M   'P 1'
#
loop_
_entity.id
_entity.type
_entity.pdbx_description
1 polymer ?
#
loop_
_entity_poly.entity_id
_entity_poly.type
_entity_poly.pdbx_seq_one_letter_code
_entity_poly.pdbx_strand_id
1 'polypeptide(L)'
;MNLSFNTKLAEGYSSNSQIARVLTENWVKENSYCPCCGNFPLSEFKNNSPVAVFYCLKCSEEFELKGNRLEVSPEFAQVCVVA
;
A
#
# COMPACT_ATOMS: atom_id res chain seq x y z
N MET A 1 -14.20 -2.16 1.14
CA MET A 1 -12.76 -2.45 1.10
C MET A 1 -12.60 -3.89 0.64
N ASN A 2 -11.93 -4.11 -0.49
CA ASN A 2 -11.57 -5.46 -0.93
C ASN A 2 -10.32 -5.88 -0.14
N LEU A 3 -10.27 -7.09 0.42
CA LEU A 3 -9.14 -7.56 1.23
C LEU A 3 -8.17 -8.47 0.44
N SER A 4 -8.43 -8.66 -0.85
CA SER A 4 -7.61 -9.49 -1.73
C SER A 4 -6.70 -8.63 -2.61
N PHE A 5 -5.49 -9.12 -2.85
CA PHE A 5 -4.58 -8.51 -3.82
C PHE A 5 -4.92 -8.88 -5.25
N ASN A 6 -4.68 -7.95 -6.17
CA ASN A 6 -4.72 -8.23 -7.61
C ASN A 6 -3.42 -8.91 -8.05
N THR A 7 -3.38 -10.24 -7.95
CA THR A 7 -2.18 -11.05 -8.25
C THR A 7 -1.66 -10.89 -9.67
N LYS A 8 -2.49 -10.44 -10.63
CA LYS A 8 -2.07 -10.17 -12.01
C LYS A 8 -0.98 -9.10 -12.10
N LEU A 9 -0.94 -8.15 -11.16
CA LEU A 9 0.07 -7.09 -11.14
C LEU A 9 1.47 -7.61 -10.79
N ALA A 10 1.54 -8.79 -10.16
CA ALA A 10 2.81 -9.43 -9.83
C ALA A 10 3.34 -10.32 -10.97
N GLU A 11 2.60 -10.48 -12.07
CA GLU A 11 3.05 -11.29 -13.22
C GLU A 11 4.35 -10.70 -13.80
N GLY A 12 5.37 -11.56 -13.94
CA GLY A 12 6.69 -11.16 -14.44
C GLY A 12 7.69 -10.72 -13.37
N TYR A 13 7.28 -10.56 -12.10
CA TYR A 13 8.21 -10.35 -10.99
C TYR A 13 8.63 -11.69 -10.37
N SER A 14 9.92 -11.84 -10.07
CA SER A 14 10.49 -13.04 -9.42
C SER A 14 10.87 -12.80 -7.97
N SER A 15 11.14 -11.55 -7.58
CA SER A 15 11.50 -11.20 -6.21
C SER A 15 10.27 -11.03 -5.34
N ASN A 16 10.20 -11.79 -4.24
CA ASN A 16 9.12 -11.67 -3.26
C ASN A 16 8.97 -10.24 -2.72
N SER A 17 10.07 -9.51 -2.55
CA SER A 17 10.03 -8.11 -2.11
C SER A 17 9.39 -7.20 -3.15
N GLN A 18 9.67 -7.41 -4.43
CA GLN A 18 9.06 -6.64 -5.52
C GLN A 18 7.58 -6.99 -5.69
N ILE A 19 7.25 -8.29 -5.62
CA ILE A 19 5.87 -8.79 -5.65
C ILE A 19 5.07 -8.13 -4.52
N ALA A 20 5.57 -8.20 -3.28
CA ALA A 20 4.91 -7.60 -2.13
C ALA A 20 4.72 -6.09 -2.32
N ARG A 21 5.74 -5.37 -2.80
CA ARG A 21 5.65 -3.93 -3.07
C ARG A 21 4.54 -3.61 -4.07
N VAL A 22 4.56 -4.22 -5.25
CA VAL A 22 3.59 -3.94 -6.32
C VAL A 22 2.16 -4.23 -5.87
N LEU A 23 1.94 -5.35 -5.19
CA LEU A 23 0.62 -5.75 -4.70
C LEU A 23 0.10 -4.82 -3.59
N THR A 24 0.96 -4.49 -2.63
CA THR A 24 0.56 -3.68 -1.47
C THR A 24 0.36 -2.21 -1.82
N GLU A 25 1.21 -1.63 -2.66
CA GLU A 25 1.05 -0.25 -3.15
C GLU A 25 -0.26 -0.11 -3.95
N ASN A 26 -0.53 -1.04 -4.87
CA ASN A 26 -1.78 -1.01 -5.63
C ASN A 26 -3.01 -1.14 -4.73
N TRP A 27 -2.94 -2.03 -3.72
CA TRP A 27 -4.05 -2.22 -2.81
C TRP A 27 -4.38 -0.96 -2.02
N VAL A 28 -3.36 -0.27 -1.49
CA VAL A 28 -3.54 0.99 -0.75
C VAL A 28 -4.14 2.06 -1.66
N LYS A 29 -3.64 2.21 -2.88
CA LYS A 29 -4.19 3.16 -3.86
C LYS A 29 -5.68 2.92 -4.14
N GLU A 30 -6.10 1.67 -4.25
CA GLU A 30 -7.48 1.31 -4.59
C GLU A 30 -8.43 1.22 -3.40
N ASN A 31 -7.92 1.01 -2.18
CA ASN A 31 -8.75 0.61 -1.04
C ASN A 31 -8.56 1.48 0.20
N SER A 32 -7.48 2.25 0.31
CA SER A 32 -7.19 3.06 1.51
C SER A 32 -7.79 4.45 1.44
N TYR A 33 -8.28 4.90 2.59
CA TYR A 33 -8.72 6.26 2.84
C TYR A 33 -7.74 6.94 3.82
N CYS A 34 -7.79 8.27 3.87
CA CYS A 34 -7.03 9.05 4.84
C CYS A 34 -7.65 8.88 6.24
N PRO A 35 -6.93 8.31 7.23
CA PRO A 35 -7.44 8.15 8.58
C PRO A 35 -7.69 9.48 9.30
N CYS A 36 -7.00 10.56 8.90
CA CYS A 36 -7.11 11.87 9.53
C CYS A 36 -8.38 12.63 9.12
N CYS A 37 -8.84 12.50 7.87
CA CYS A 37 -9.94 13.32 7.34
C CYS A 37 -11.01 12.56 6.53
N GLY A 38 -10.87 11.24 6.40
CA GLY A 38 -11.79 10.36 5.68
C GLY A 38 -11.74 10.46 4.15
N ASN A 39 -10.82 11.24 3.58
CA ASN A 39 -10.71 11.38 2.12
C ASN A 39 -10.28 10.06 1.46
N PHE A 40 -10.91 9.71 0.33
CA PHE A 40 -10.63 8.48 -0.40
C PHE A 40 -10.62 8.74 -1.92
N PRO A 41 -9.67 8.15 -2.68
CA PRO A 41 -8.53 7.36 -2.22
C PRO A 41 -7.35 8.23 -1.75
N LEU A 42 -6.36 7.61 -1.12
CA LEU A 42 -5.03 8.20 -0.98
C LEU A 42 -4.34 8.31 -2.36
N SER A 43 -3.50 9.33 -2.53
CA SER A 43 -2.71 9.55 -3.75
C SER A 43 -1.29 9.05 -3.56
N GLU A 44 -0.71 8.43 -4.58
CA GLU A 44 0.68 7.94 -4.55
C GLU A 44 1.66 9.06 -4.97
N PHE A 45 2.85 9.08 -4.36
CA PHE A 45 3.95 9.89 -4.89
C PHE A 45 4.52 9.24 -6.16
N LYS A 46 5.12 10.05 -7.05
CA LYS A 46 5.84 9.51 -8.21
C LYS A 46 6.99 8.60 -7.73
N ASN A 47 7.21 7.49 -8.45
CA ASN A 47 8.25 6.49 -8.16
C ASN A 47 9.60 7.13 -7.78
N ASN A 48 10.28 6.54 -6.78
CA ASN A 48 11.56 6.93 -6.16
C ASN A 48 11.52 7.98 -5.03
N SER A 49 10.38 8.21 -4.37
CA SER A 49 10.37 8.99 -3.12
C SER A 49 10.94 8.14 -1.96
N PRO A 50 11.98 8.60 -1.23
CA PRO A 50 12.70 7.80 -0.24
C PRO A 50 11.98 7.62 1.11
N VAL A 51 10.91 8.38 1.39
CA VAL A 51 10.34 8.48 2.76
C VAL A 51 8.81 8.32 2.81
N ALA A 52 8.06 8.85 1.84
CA ALA A 52 6.60 8.78 1.80
C ALA A 52 6.10 8.14 0.50
N VAL A 53 5.13 7.22 0.62
CA VAL A 53 4.58 6.46 -0.52
C VAL A 53 3.20 7.00 -0.91
N PHE A 54 2.43 7.51 0.07
CA PHE A 54 1.09 8.06 -0.15
C PHE A 54 0.88 9.40 0.55
N TYR A 55 -0.10 10.17 0.08
CA TYR A 55 -0.54 11.42 0.70
C TYR A 55 -2.03 11.66 0.49
N CYS A 56 -2.60 12.48 1.37
CA CYS A 56 -3.98 12.93 1.26
C CYS A 56 -4.07 14.30 0.56
N LEU A 57 -4.83 14.39 -0.54
CA LEU A 57 -5.08 15.66 -1.23
C LEU A 57 -5.91 16.67 -0.43
N LYS A 58 -6.60 16.23 0.63
CA LYS A 58 -7.52 17.07 1.41
C LYS A 58 -6.86 17.71 2.63
N CYS A 59 -6.08 16.95 3.39
CA CYS A 59 -5.42 17.43 4.61
C CYS A 59 -3.89 17.45 4.52
N SER A 60 -3.33 17.10 3.36
CA SER A 60 -1.88 17.10 3.09
C SER A 60 -1.05 16.19 4.00
N GLU A 61 -1.69 15.27 4.72
CA GLU A 61 -1.01 14.24 5.51
C GLU A 61 -0.31 13.25 4.59
N GLU A 62 0.91 12.87 4.96
CA GLU A 62 1.75 11.92 4.26
C GLU A 62 1.76 10.59 5.00
N PHE A 63 1.93 9.50 4.25
CA PHE A 63 1.91 8.16 4.81
C PHE A 63 3.03 7.29 4.25
N GLU A 64 3.69 6.57 5.15
CA GLU A 64 4.70 5.56 4.84
C GLU A 64 4.04 4.17 4.84
N LEU A 65 4.31 3.41 3.78
CA LEU A 65 3.84 2.03 3.67
C LEU A 65 4.86 1.09 4.31
N LYS A 66 4.46 0.37 5.38
CA LYS A 66 5.29 -0.69 5.98
C LYS A 66 4.60 -2.04 5.83
N GLY A 67 5.31 -2.98 5.22
CA GLY A 67 4.91 -4.38 5.12
C GLY A 67 5.62 -5.22 6.17
N ASN A 68 4.87 -6.02 6.94
CA ASN A 68 5.43 -7.07 7.78
C ASN A 68 4.84 -8.42 7.34
N ARG A 69 5.68 -9.45 7.25
CA ARG A 69 5.22 -10.83 7.07
C ARG A 69 4.79 -11.33 8.45
N LEU A 70 3.50 -11.53 8.66
CA LEU A 70 3.01 -12.16 9.88
C LEU A 70 3.16 -13.68 9.76
N GLU A 71 3.56 -14.34 10.85
CA GLU A 71 3.64 -15.82 10.93
C GLU A 71 2.26 -16.49 10.98
N VAL A 72 1.19 -15.68 10.97
CA VAL A 72 -0.20 -16.15 10.99
C VAL A 72 -0.66 -16.42 9.56
N SER A 73 -0.21 -17.54 8.99
CA SER A 73 -0.56 -18.09 7.66
C SER A 73 -0.14 -17.25 6.43
N PRO A 74 0.39 -17.89 5.36
CA PRO A 74 1.01 -17.20 4.22
C PRO A 74 0.05 -16.37 3.34
N GLU A 75 -1.25 -16.39 3.60
CA GLU A 75 -2.28 -15.68 2.82
C GLU A 75 -2.51 -14.23 3.28
N PHE A 76 -1.99 -13.82 4.44
CA PHE A 76 -2.28 -12.51 5.02
C PHE A 76 -1.02 -11.65 5.16
N ALA A 77 -0.73 -10.83 4.14
CA ALA A 77 0.18 -9.70 4.33
C ALA A 77 -0.61 -8.55 4.97
N GLN A 78 -0.29 -8.21 6.23
CA GLN A 78 -0.87 -7.02 6.85
C GLN A 78 -0.13 -5.79 6.36
N VAL A 79 -0.88 -4.92 5.69
CA VAL A 79 -0.40 -3.63 5.20
C VAL A 79 -0.66 -2.58 6.27
N CYS A 80 0.40 -2.00 6.84
CA CYS A 80 0.26 -0.87 7.76
C CYS A 80 0.61 0.42 7.03
N VAL A 81 -0.36 1.33 6.97
CA VAL A 81 -0.17 2.72 6.56
C VAL A 81 0.16 3.49 7.85
N VAL A 82 1.41 3.93 7.99
CA VAL A 82 1.87 4.71 9.14
C VAL A 82 1.83 6.18 8.74
N ALA A 83 1.17 7.01 9.55
CA ALA A 83 1.20 8.47 9.44
C ALA A 83 2.48 9.04 10.07
#